data_AF-A0A2X3W3I5-F1
#
_entry.id   AF-A0A2X3W3I5-F1
#
_cell.length_a   1.000
_cell.length_b   1.000
_cell.length_c   1.000
_cell.angle_alpha   90.00
_cell.angle_beta   90.00
_cell.angle_gamma   90.00
#
_symmetry.space_group_name_H-M   'P 1'
#
loop_
_entity.id
_entity.type
_entity.pdbx_description
1 polymer ?
#
loop_
_entity_poly.entity_id
_entity_poly.type
_entity_poly.pdbx_seq_one_letter_code
_entity_poly.pdbx_strand_id
1 'polypeptide(L)'
;MKKILTNIFATTGFSLILLAVIAVFFGVQWLLLITLFQVLLANVLIHLSLFIRQKWELQSVFLAAVTDIVIINGIVFLLSAVFSWNVGNWVLLLIGLMVYLISCLLDLFYLNQEAHEINLLIRRRHR
;
A
#
# COMPACT_ATOMS: atom_id res chain seq x y z
N MET A 1 -12.13 4.75 10.99
CA MET A 1 -11.11 3.98 11.75
C MET A 1 -11.01 2.52 11.31
N LYS A 2 -12.10 1.71 11.34
CA LYS A 2 -12.06 0.30 10.90
C LYS A 2 -11.51 0.13 9.47
N LYS A 3 -11.94 0.97 8.52
CA LYS A 3 -11.50 0.91 7.11
C LYS A 3 -10.00 1.12 6.90
N ILE A 4 -9.39 2.11 7.56
CA ILE A 4 -7.94 2.35 7.48
C ILE A 4 -7.17 1.13 7.98
N LEU A 5 -7.62 0.56 9.10
CA LEU A 5 -6.98 -0.63 9.66
C LEU A 5 -7.14 -1.83 8.72
N THR A 6 -8.32 -2.04 8.14
CA THR A 6 -8.55 -3.09 7.13
C THR A 6 -7.66 -2.90 5.90
N ASN A 7 -7.51 -1.67 5.39
CA ASN A 7 -6.65 -1.37 4.25
C ASN A 7 -5.18 -1.66 4.57
N ILE A 8 -4.70 -1.28 5.75
CA ILE A 8 -3.33 -1.60 6.20
C ILE A 8 -3.11 -3.11 6.23
N PHE A 9 -4.02 -3.89 6.81
CA PHE A 9 -3.88 -5.33 6.86
C PHE A 9 -3.98 -5.98 5.47
N ALA A 10 -4.88 -5.50 4.62
CA ALA A 10 -5.02 -5.97 3.24
C ALA A 10 -3.75 -5.68 2.42
N THR A 11 -3.26 -4.44 2.42
CA THR A 11 -2.01 -4.09 1.71
C THR A 11 -0.82 -4.84 2.28
N THR A 12 -0.76 -5.06 3.60
CA THR A 12 0.28 -5.88 4.23
C THR A 12 0.23 -7.32 3.73
N GLY A 13 -0.95 -7.95 3.69
CA GLY A 13 -1.12 -9.30 3.15
C GLY A 13 -0.65 -9.40 1.69
N PHE A 14 -1.08 -8.48 0.83
CA PHE A 14 -0.62 -8.42 -0.56
C PHE A 14 0.87 -8.13 -0.68
N SER A 15 1.43 -7.27 0.17
CA SER A 15 2.87 -6.97 0.20
C SER A 15 3.69 -8.20 0.59
N LEU A 16 3.21 -9.02 1.52
CA LEU A 16 3.87 -10.26 1.91
C LEU A 16 3.81 -11.32 0.80
N ILE A 17 2.68 -11.42 0.09
CA ILE A 17 2.57 -12.28 -1.10
C ILE A 17 3.55 -11.81 -2.18
N LEU A 18 3.58 -10.51 -2.47
CA LEU A 18 4.53 -9.92 -3.41
C LEU A 18 5.98 -10.23 -3.01
N LEU A 19 6.31 -10.05 -1.73
CA LEU A 19 7.64 -10.34 -1.20
C LEU A 19 7.99 -11.83 -1.30
N ALA A 20 7.04 -12.72 -1.04
CA ALA A 20 7.23 -14.17 -1.20
C ALA A 20 7.50 -14.53 -2.67
N VAL A 21 6.76 -13.96 -3.61
CA VAL A 21 6.99 -14.15 -5.05
C VAL A 21 8.39 -13.70 -5.43
N ILE A 22 8.81 -12.50 -5.00
CA ILE A 22 10.15 -11.97 -5.25
C ILE A 22 11.22 -12.87 -4.63
N ALA A 23 11.04 -13.31 -3.38
CA ALA A 23 11.96 -14.21 -2.70
C ALA A 23 12.17 -15.52 -3.48
N VAL A 24 11.10 -16.13 -3.99
CA VAL A 24 11.17 -17.33 -4.83
C VAL A 24 11.95 -17.06 -6.12
N PHE A 25 11.76 -15.92 -6.78
CA PHE A 25 12.54 -15.53 -7.97
C PHE A 25 14.04 -15.41 -7.68
N PHE A 26 14.42 -14.96 -6.48
CA PHE A 26 15.82 -14.88 -6.04
C PHE A 26 16.36 -16.17 -5.43
N GLY A 27 15.59 -17.28 -5.47
CA GLY A 27 16.00 -18.57 -4.91
C GLY A 27 15.99 -18.62 -3.38
N VAL A 28 15.36 -17.65 -2.71
CA VAL A 28 15.25 -17.60 -1.25
C VAL A 28 14.09 -18.49 -0.81
N GLN A 29 14.36 -19.39 0.14
CA GLN A 29 13.40 -20.39 0.61
C GLN A 29 12.61 -19.98 1.86
N TRP A 30 13.07 -18.94 2.57
CA TRP A 30 12.54 -18.59 3.89
C TRP A 30 12.25 -17.09 3.99
N LEU A 31 11.08 -16.77 4.51
CA LEU A 31 10.76 -15.43 5.02
C LEU A 31 10.86 -15.46 6.53
N LEU A 32 11.68 -14.57 7.10
CA LEU A 32 11.84 -14.49 8.55
C LEU A 32 10.57 -13.89 9.16
N LEU A 33 10.19 -14.38 10.34
CA LEU A 33 9.02 -13.84 11.07
C LEU A 33 9.16 -12.33 11.34
N ILE A 34 10.38 -11.86 11.57
CA ILE A 34 10.64 -10.42 11.75
C ILE A 34 10.27 -9.59 10.52
N THR A 35 10.42 -10.15 9.32
CA THR A 35 10.07 -9.48 8.06
C THR A 35 8.58 -9.18 7.97
N LEU A 36 7.72 -10.02 8.59
CA LEU A 36 6.28 -9.74 8.68
C LEU A 36 6.01 -8.42 9.40
N PHE A 37 6.65 -8.22 10.55
CA PHE A 37 6.47 -6.99 11.34
C PHE A 37 7.09 -5.77 10.66
N GLN A 38 8.22 -5.94 9.98
CA GLN A 38 8.86 -4.87 9.21
C GLN A 38 7.97 -4.41 8.04
N VAL A 39 7.36 -5.35 7.30
CA VAL A 39 6.43 -5.05 6.19
C VAL A 39 5.14 -4.42 6.71
N LEU A 40 4.62 -4.87 7.85
CA LEU A 40 3.46 -4.26 8.50
C LEU A 40 3.77 -2.80 8.88
N LEU A 41 4.91 -2.55 9.53
CA LEU A 41 5.33 -1.20 9.90
C LEU A 41 5.49 -0.31 8.66
N ALA A 42 6.09 -0.82 7.59
CA ALA A 42 6.22 -0.10 6.32
C ALA A 42 4.86 0.33 5.77
N ASN A 43 3.89 -0.60 5.74
CA ASN A 43 2.53 -0.30 5.29
C ASN A 43 1.84 0.71 6.20
N VAL A 44 1.97 0.61 7.52
CA VAL A 44 1.44 1.61 8.46
C VAL A 44 1.99 3.00 8.17
N LEU A 45 3.32 3.12 7.99
CA LEU A 45 3.96 4.40 7.68
C LEU A 45 3.53 4.96 6.33
N ILE A 46 3.40 4.10 5.31
CA ILE A 46 2.87 4.49 3.99
C ILE A 46 1.47 5.07 4.13
N HIS A 47 0.52 4.32 4.70
CA HIS A 47 -0.87 4.77 4.86
C HIS A 47 -0.96 6.06 5.69
N LEU A 48 -0.15 6.19 6.75
CA LEU A 48 -0.09 7.41 7.55
C LEU A 48 0.41 8.61 6.72
N SER A 49 1.45 8.41 5.91
CA SER A 49 2.04 9.46 5.08
C SER A 49 1.09 9.90 3.97
N LEU A 50 0.40 8.96 3.33
CA LEU A 50 -0.63 9.25 2.32
C LEU A 50 -1.82 10.01 2.95
N PHE A 51 -2.23 9.63 4.17
CA PHE A 51 -3.26 10.34 4.91
C PHE A 51 -2.86 11.78 5.23
N ILE A 52 -1.60 12.02 5.62
CA ILE A 52 -1.07 13.37 5.83
C ILE A 52 -1.06 14.16 4.52
N ARG A 53 -0.58 13.55 3.42
CA ARG A 53 -0.55 14.16 2.09
C ARG A 53 -1.93 14.56 1.58
N GLN A 54 -2.97 13.78 1.87
CA GLN A 54 -4.36 14.13 1.49
C GLN A 54 -4.79 15.51 2.05
N LYS A 55 -4.24 15.94 3.19
CA LYS A 55 -4.52 17.27 3.76
C LYS A 55 -3.91 18.44 2.99
N TRP A 56 -3.01 18.17 2.05
CA TRP A 56 -2.35 19.21 1.25
C TRP A 56 -3.16 19.63 0.01
N GLU A 57 -4.33 19.01 -0.22
CA GLU A 57 -5.30 19.38 -1.27
C GLU A 57 -4.64 19.69 -2.63
N LEU A 58 -3.73 18.81 -3.08
CA LEU A 58 -3.05 18.98 -4.36
C LEU A 58 -4.07 18.99 -5.51
N GLN A 59 -4.14 20.11 -6.23
CA GLN A 59 -5.16 20.34 -7.26
C GLN A 59 -5.01 19.44 -8.49
N SER A 60 -3.77 19.05 -8.83
CA SER A 60 -3.50 18.20 -9.99
C SER A 60 -3.36 16.73 -9.59
N VAL A 61 -4.22 15.88 -10.16
CA VAL A 61 -4.20 14.41 -9.98
C VAL A 61 -2.83 13.81 -10.30
N PHE A 62 -2.18 14.29 -11.38
CA PHE A 62 -0.85 13.82 -11.77
C PHE A 62 0.20 14.10 -10.70
N LEU A 63 0.25 15.33 -10.18
CA LEU A 63 1.20 15.69 -9.14
C LEU A 63 0.96 14.90 -7.85
N ALA A 64 -0.30 14.69 -7.47
CA ALA A 64 -0.64 13.87 -6.31
C ALA A 64 -0.12 12.43 -6.46
N ALA A 65 -0.31 11.81 -7.63
CA ALA A 65 0.19 10.47 -7.91
C ALA A 65 1.72 10.39 -7.87
N VAL A 66 2.41 11.37 -8.47
CA VAL A 66 3.88 11.45 -8.41
C VAL A 66 4.36 11.61 -6.97
N THR A 67 3.73 12.48 -6.19
CA THR A 67 4.05 12.67 -4.77
C THR A 67 3.85 11.38 -3.97
N ASP A 68 2.78 10.62 -4.24
CA ASP A 68 2.54 9.33 -3.59
C ASP A 68 3.63 8.31 -3.88
N ILE A 69 4.02 8.18 -5.15
CA ILE A 69 5.08 7.29 -5.57
C ILE A 69 6.40 7.67 -4.89
N VAL A 70 6.73 8.97 -4.82
CA VAL A 70 7.93 9.47 -4.15
C VAL A 70 7.89 9.18 -2.65
N ILE A 71 6.75 9.39 -1.97
CA ILE A 71 6.59 9.09 -0.54
C ILE A 71 6.77 7.60 -0.28
N ILE A 72 6.08 6.75 -1.04
CA ILE A 72 6.12 5.28 -0.86
C ILE A 72 7.54 4.77 -1.07
N ASN A 73 8.18 5.16 -2.19
CA ASN A 73 9.55 4.76 -2.45
C ASN A 73 10.49 5.30 -1.36
N GLY A 74 10.36 6.57 -0.97
CA GLY A 74 11.16 7.15 0.11
C GLY A 74 11.09 6.34 1.40
N ILE A 75 9.90 5.89 1.80
CA ILE A 75 9.72 5.04 2.98
C ILE A 75 10.35 3.66 2.77
N VAL A 76 10.15 3.03 1.62
CA VAL A 76 10.75 1.72 1.29
C VAL A 76 12.28 1.79 1.32
N PHE A 77 12.88 2.83 0.73
CA PHE A 77 14.32 3.04 0.75
C PHE A 77 14.84 3.30 2.17
N LEU A 78 14.16 4.14 2.94
CA LEU A 78 14.53 4.46 4.31
C LEU A 78 14.49 3.22 5.20
N LEU A 79 13.41 2.43 5.13
CA LEU A 79 13.29 1.20 5.89
C LEU A 79 14.23 0.11 5.41
N SER A 80 14.51 0.03 4.11
CA SER A 80 15.54 -0.87 3.58
C SER A 80 16.90 -0.58 4.18
N ALA A 81 17.25 0.70 4.40
CA ALA A 81 18.49 1.09 5.06
C ALA A 81 18.48 0.79 6.56
N VAL A 82 17.36 1.06 7.26
CA VAL A 82 17.22 0.81 8.70
C VAL A 82 17.21 -0.68 9.05
N PHE A 83 16.55 -1.51 8.23
CA PHE A 83 16.40 -2.95 8.45
C PHE A 83 17.37 -3.81 7.66
N SER A 84 18.28 -3.19 6.89
CA SER A 84 19.29 -3.88 6.11
C SER A 84 18.71 -4.95 5.17
N TRP A 85 17.62 -4.64 4.45
CA TRP A 85 16.98 -5.60 3.54
C TRP A 85 17.92 -6.09 2.41
N ASN A 86 19.01 -5.37 2.16
CA ASN A 86 20.10 -5.77 1.26
C ASN A 86 19.63 -6.22 -0.13
N VAL A 87 18.61 -5.52 -0.64
CA VAL A 87 18.02 -5.72 -1.97
C VAL A 87 18.52 -4.62 -2.90
N GLY A 88 18.76 -4.94 -4.18
CA GLY A 88 19.18 -3.95 -5.16
C GLY A 88 18.17 -2.80 -5.32
N ASN A 89 18.66 -1.57 -5.51
CA ASN A 89 17.83 -0.36 -5.60
C ASN A 89 16.71 -0.44 -6.65
N TRP A 90 16.97 -1.09 -7.79
CA TRP A 90 15.96 -1.30 -8.84
C TRP A 90 14.79 -2.17 -8.39
N VAL A 91 15.06 -3.20 -7.58
CA VAL A 91 14.04 -4.09 -7.04
C VAL A 91 13.25 -3.38 -5.95
N LEU A 92 13.90 -2.58 -5.10
CA LEU A 92 13.21 -1.74 -4.11
C LEU A 92 12.24 -0.77 -4.78
N LEU A 93 12.67 -0.13 -5.87
CA LEU A 93 11.83 0.78 -6.64
C LEU A 93 10.62 0.05 -7.25
N LEU A 94 10.83 -1.16 -7.78
CA LEU A 94 9.75 -1.99 -8.31
C LEU A 94 8.77 -2.43 -7.21
N ILE A 95 9.26 -2.79 -6.02
CA ILE A 95 8.42 -3.09 -4.86
C ILE A 95 7.57 -1.87 -4.49
N GLY A 96 8.17 -0.69 -4.40
CA GLY A 96 7.44 0.55 -4.09
C GLY A 96 6.32 0.84 -5.09
N LEU A 97 6.59 0.68 -6.39
CA LEU A 97 5.58 0.84 -7.45
C LEU A 97 4.44 -0.19 -7.33
N MET A 98 4.76 -1.45 -7.05
CA MET A 98 3.76 -2.49 -6.87
C MET A 98 2.90 -2.25 -5.64
N VAL A 99 3.49 -1.79 -4.53
CA VAL A 99 2.73 -1.42 -3.33
C VAL A 99 1.78 -0.26 -3.62
N TYR A 100 2.22 0.75 -4.38
CA TYR A 100 1.33 1.83 -4.83
C TYR A 100 0.17 1.31 -5.68
N LEU A 101 0.44 0.44 -6.68
CA LEU A 101 -0.60 -0.17 -7.51
C LEU A 101 -1.60 -0.98 -6.69
N ILE A 102 -1.14 -1.80 -5.75
CA ILE A 102 -2.00 -2.57 -4.84
C ILE A 102 -2.88 -1.64 -4.01
N SER A 103 -2.31 -0.54 -3.51
CA SER A 103 -3.04 0.44 -2.69
C SER A 103 -4.14 1.12 -3.51
N CYS A 104 -3.83 1.53 -4.74
CA CYS A 104 -4.80 2.13 -5.66
C CYS A 104 -5.92 1.14 -6.04
N LEU A 105 -5.58 -0.13 -6.32
CA LEU A 105 -6.57 -1.15 -6.62
C LEU A 105 -7.53 -1.38 -5.45
N LEU A 106 -7.00 -1.49 -4.23
CA LEU A 106 -7.83 -1.67 -3.04
C LEU A 106 -8.76 -0.48 -2.82
N ASP A 107 -8.27 0.75 -2.94
CA ASP A 107 -9.11 1.94 -2.84
C ASP A 107 -10.21 1.97 -3.92
N LEU A 108 -9.90 1.56 -5.16
CA LEU A 108 -10.88 1.44 -6.24
C LEU A 108 -11.96 0.38 -5.94
N PHE A 109 -11.56 -0.79 -5.44
CA PHE A 109 -12.51 -1.84 -5.04
C PHE A 109 -13.44 -1.35 -3.92
N TYR A 110 -12.91 -0.62 -2.95
CA TYR A 110 -13.71 -0.06 -1.86
C TYR A 110 -14.68 1.03 -2.32
N LEU A 111 -14.24 1.95 -3.19
CA LEU A 111 -15.12 2.98 -3.76
C LEU A 111 -16.30 2.37 -4.52
N ASN A 112 -16.06 1.30 -5.30
CA ASN A 112 -17.12 0.58 -5.99
C ASN A 112 -18.12 -0.07 -5.03
N GLN A 113 -17.64 -0.65 -3.94
CA GLN A 113 -18.49 -1.26 -2.92
C GLN A 113 -19.35 -0.22 -2.20
N GLU A 114 -18.78 0.93 -1.83
CA GLU A 114 -19.52 2.04 -1.21
C GLU A 114 -20.60 2.60 -2.15
N ALA A 115 -20.26 2.82 -3.42
CA ALA A 115 -21.23 3.28 -4.42
C ALA A 115 -22.40 2.29 -4.57
N HIS A 116 -22.13 0.98 -4.55
CA HIS A 116 -23.16 -0.05 -4.61
C HIS A 116 -24.07 -0.04 -3.37
N GLU A 117 -23.50 0.10 -2.17
CA GLU A 117 -24.26 0.21 -0.92
C GLU A 117 -25.15 1.45 -0.90
N ILE A 118 -24.65 2.61 -1.32
CA ILE A 118 -25.43 3.84 -1.42
C ILE A 118 -26.62 3.65 -2.37
N ASN A 119 -26.37 3.05 -3.55
CA ASN A 119 -27.42 2.84 -4.54
C ASN A 119 -28.51 1.87 -4.02
N LEU A 120 -28.12 0.83 -3.27
CA LEU A 120 -29.06 -0.06 -2.58
C LEU A 120 -29.87 0.65 -1.50
N LEU A 121 -29.27 1.58 -0.75
CA LEU A 121 -29.96 2.37 0.27
C LEU A 121 -30.97 3.34 -0.34
N ILE A 122 -30.63 4.00 -1.45
CA ILE A 122 -31.54 4.88 -2.20
C ILE A 122 -32.74 4.07 -2.71
N ARG A 123 -32.49 2.90 -3.30
CA ARG A 123 -33.54 2.01 -3.80
C ARG A 123 -34.49 1.52 -2.71
N ARG A 124 -33.97 1.26 -1.51
CA ARG A 124 -34.79 0.87 -0.34
C ARG A 124 -35.62 2.02 0.23
N ARG A 125 -35.20 3.27 0.06
CA ARG A 125 -35.93 4.45 0.54
C ARG A 125 -37.09 4.88 -0.37
N HIS A 126 -37.06 4.46 -1.64
CA HIS A 126 -38.10 4.74 -2.63
C HIS A 126 -39.17 3.62 -2.76
N ARG A 127 -39.11 2.58 -1.92
CA ARG A 127 -40.20 1.62 -1.68
C ARG A 127 -40.86 1.94 -0.36
#